data_AF-A0A7J6T3S1-F1
#
_entry.id   AF-A0A7J6T3S1-F1
#
_cell.length_a   1.000
_cell.length_b   1.000
_cell.length_c   1.000
_cell.angle_alpha   90.00
_cell.angle_beta   90.00
_cell.angle_gamma   90.00
#
_symmetry.space_group_name_H-M   'P 1'
#
loop_
_entity.id
_entity.type
_entity.pdbx_description
1 polymer ?
#
loop_
_entity_poly.entity_id
_entity_poly.type
_entity_poly.pdbx_seq_one_letter_code
_entity_poly.pdbx_strand_id
1 'polypeptide(L)'
;PQSSHTSDEDDIEELSDEKKTKYDELIKKYDDKWTKQNDDKASLFELYRVPPRANDDWFWMYAAIRCEEQARALAEKEGQAAEKVFVISNDLMRDHFWRMMVPQSFLRWRERHVCRVRITFPEEDVDKKEYSFEMPSVYSARIQRQGRYCHVPITRPVDDQQPETETKWLAVVNKAAGSE
;
A
#
# COMPACT_ATOMS: atom_id res chain seq x y z
N PRO A 1 -36.38 -4.40 -17.79
CA PRO A 1 -35.95 -3.77 -16.53
C PRO A 1 -34.58 -3.13 -16.69
N GLN A 2 -34.56 -1.83 -16.99
CA GLN A 2 -33.33 -1.05 -17.10
C GLN A 2 -32.71 -0.94 -15.70
N SER A 3 -31.50 -1.47 -15.54
CA SER A 3 -30.69 -1.28 -14.33
C SER A 3 -30.17 0.15 -14.36
N SER A 4 -30.76 1.00 -13.53
CA SER A 4 -30.27 2.35 -13.24
C SER A 4 -28.90 2.23 -12.59
N HIS A 5 -27.86 2.53 -13.37
CA HIS A 5 -26.52 2.78 -12.87
C HIS A 5 -26.59 4.13 -12.15
N THR A 6 -26.70 4.11 -10.82
CA THR A 6 -26.45 5.32 -10.03
C THR A 6 -24.94 5.48 -9.98
N SER A 7 -24.46 6.54 -10.62
CA SER A 7 -23.12 7.06 -10.39
C SER A 7 -23.15 7.69 -9.01
N ASP A 8 -22.84 6.88 -8.00
CA ASP A 8 -22.49 7.38 -6.67
C ASP A 8 -21.08 7.98 -6.80
N GLU A 9 -20.99 9.12 -7.49
CA GLU A 9 -19.92 10.08 -7.26
C GLU A 9 -20.22 10.66 -5.88
N ASP A 10 -19.78 9.94 -4.85
CA ASP A 10 -19.84 10.37 -3.46
C ASP A 10 -19.25 11.79 -3.38
N ASP A 11 -20.07 12.75 -2.93
CA ASP A 11 -19.68 14.13 -2.68
C ASP A 11 -18.46 14.13 -1.74
N ILE A 12 -17.27 14.33 -2.33
CA ILE A 12 -16.02 14.50 -1.60
C ILE A 12 -16.17 15.81 -0.83
N GLU A 13 -16.43 15.73 0.48
CA GLU A 13 -16.46 16.91 1.33
C GLU A 13 -15.05 17.49 1.39
N GLU A 14 -14.79 18.47 0.52
CA GLU A 14 -13.48 19.08 0.37
C GLU A 14 -13.08 19.69 1.71
N LEU A 15 -11.95 19.22 2.27
CA LEU A 15 -11.43 19.74 3.53
C LEU A 15 -11.25 21.26 3.42
N SER A 16 -11.96 22.00 4.27
CA SER A 16 -11.80 23.45 4.39
C SER A 16 -10.33 23.81 4.59
N ASP A 17 -9.87 24.90 3.98
CA ASP A 17 -8.46 25.31 4.01
C ASP A 17 -7.92 25.48 5.44
N GLU A 18 -8.74 25.94 6.38
CA GLU A 18 -8.38 26.05 7.81
C GLU A 18 -8.03 24.69 8.43
N LYS A 19 -8.76 23.63 8.08
CA LYS A 19 -8.49 22.27 8.54
C LYS A 19 -7.20 21.75 7.91
N LYS A 20 -6.98 21.98 6.61
CA LYS A 20 -5.75 21.61 5.90
C LYS A 20 -4.53 22.24 6.57
N THR A 21 -4.55 23.56 6.80
CA THR A 21 -3.45 24.27 7.47
C THR A 21 -3.18 23.73 8.88
N LYS A 22 -4.22 23.45 9.66
CA LYS A 22 -4.07 22.87 10.99
C LYS A 22 -3.42 21.47 10.94
N TYR A 23 -3.79 20.65 9.95
CA TYR A 23 -3.16 19.35 9.75
C TYR A 23 -1.70 19.49 9.33
N ASP A 24 -1.37 20.43 8.45
CA ASP A 24 -0.01 20.70 8.01
C ASP A 24 0.89 21.13 9.19
N GLU A 25 0.38 21.99 10.08
CA GLU A 25 1.09 22.39 11.29
C GLU A 25 1.34 21.22 12.24
N LEU A 26 0.36 20.34 12.40
CA LEU A 26 0.50 19.13 13.21
C LEU A 26 1.52 18.17 12.60
N ILE A 27 1.42 17.93 11.29
CA ILE A 27 2.37 17.13 10.50
C ILE A 27 3.79 17.64 10.73
N LYS A 28 4.02 18.93 10.51
CA LYS A 28 5.33 19.56 10.72
C LYS A 28 5.84 19.37 12.14
N LYS A 29 4.99 19.56 13.14
CA LYS A 29 5.35 19.37 14.55
C LYS A 29 5.78 17.94 14.86
N TYR A 30 5.12 16.94 14.26
CA TYR A 30 5.47 15.53 14.47
C TYR A 30 6.72 15.13 13.67
N ASP A 31 6.88 15.63 12.44
CA ASP A 31 8.09 15.44 11.64
C ASP A 31 9.33 16.03 12.37
N ASP A 32 9.24 17.27 12.87
CA ASP A 32 10.33 17.91 13.63
C ASP A 32 10.67 17.12 14.91
N LYS A 33 9.66 16.54 15.57
CA LYS A 33 9.85 15.70 16.75
C LYS A 33 10.52 14.37 16.40
N TRP A 34 10.15 13.77 15.26
CA TRP A 34 10.74 12.54 14.74
C TRP A 34 12.23 12.74 14.45
N THR A 35 12.57 13.76 13.67
CA THR A 35 13.97 14.06 13.30
C THR A 35 14.84 14.30 14.54
N LYS A 36 14.37 15.13 15.48
CA LYS A 36 15.11 15.41 16.73
C LYS A 36 15.32 14.18 17.63
N GLN A 37 14.42 13.20 17.55
CA GLN A 37 14.54 11.97 18.34
C GLN A 37 15.55 10.98 17.73
N ASN A 38 15.81 11.08 16.43
CA ASN A 38 16.65 10.14 15.67
C ASN A 38 18.03 10.71 15.24
N ASP A 39 18.26 12.03 15.38
CA ASP A 39 19.54 12.69 15.02
C ASP A 39 20.78 12.15 15.78
N ASP A 40 20.62 11.52 16.94
CA ASP A 40 21.75 11.25 17.84
C ASP A 40 22.47 9.89 17.63
N LYS A 41 22.08 9.04 16.68
CA LYS A 41 22.80 7.77 16.45
C LYS A 41 22.80 7.38 14.98
N ALA A 42 23.98 7.05 14.47
CA ALA A 42 24.23 6.25 13.27
C ALA A 42 23.67 4.81 13.44
N SER A 43 22.39 4.73 13.74
CA SER A 43 21.62 3.53 14.01
C SER A 43 21.06 3.05 12.68
N LEU A 44 21.31 1.80 12.32
CA LEU A 44 20.71 1.15 11.14
C LEU A 44 19.16 1.08 11.22
N PHE A 45 18.56 1.50 12.34
CA PHE A 45 17.13 1.42 12.62
C PHE A 45 16.66 2.61 13.46
N GLU A 46 15.58 3.26 13.03
CA GLU A 46 14.87 4.30 13.78
C GLU A 46 13.62 3.72 14.44
N LEU A 47 13.39 4.02 15.72
CA LEU A 47 12.25 3.51 16.48
C LEU A 47 11.32 4.64 16.92
N TYR A 48 10.05 4.60 16.47
CA TYR A 48 9.01 5.45 17.04
C TYR A 48 8.26 4.77 18.17
N ARG A 49 8.11 5.47 19.28
CA ARG A 49 7.20 5.05 20.35
C ARG A 49 5.87 5.77 20.19
N VAL A 50 4.86 5.05 19.72
CA VAL A 50 3.48 5.54 19.65
C VAL A 50 2.99 5.90 21.07
N PRO A 51 2.38 7.09 21.27
CA PRO A 51 1.83 7.47 22.57
C PRO A 51 0.80 6.46 23.08
N PRO A 52 0.69 6.24 24.41
CA PRO A 52 -0.30 5.33 24.97
C PRO A 52 -1.72 5.70 24.50
N ARG A 53 -2.51 4.68 24.16
CA ARG A 53 -3.92 4.80 23.72
C ARG A 53 -4.13 5.44 22.34
N ALA A 54 -3.06 5.82 21.64
CA ALA A 54 -3.15 6.18 20.24
C ALA A 54 -3.14 4.90 19.38
N ASN A 55 -3.86 4.92 18.27
CA ASN A 55 -3.83 3.82 17.29
C ASN A 55 -2.54 3.94 16.45
N ASP A 56 -1.69 2.93 16.52
CA ASP A 56 -0.40 2.82 15.83
C ASP A 56 -0.50 2.71 14.31
N ASP A 57 -1.65 2.27 13.78
CA ASP A 57 -1.90 2.15 12.35
C ASP A 57 -1.73 3.44 11.57
N TRP A 58 -2.20 4.54 12.15
CA TRP A 58 -2.04 5.85 11.55
C TRP A 58 -0.59 6.29 11.50
N PHE A 59 0.24 5.87 12.45
CA PHE A 59 1.64 6.30 12.52
C PHE A 59 2.47 5.58 11.48
N TRP A 60 2.39 4.25 11.40
CA TRP A 60 3.21 3.52 10.42
C TRP A 60 2.72 3.77 8.99
N MET A 61 1.42 3.98 8.77
CA MET A 61 0.90 4.32 7.43
C MET A 61 1.36 5.71 7.00
N TYR A 62 1.29 6.70 7.91
CA TYR A 62 1.81 8.04 7.65
C TYR A 62 3.31 8.01 7.37
N ALA A 63 4.09 7.31 8.21
CA ALA A 63 5.53 7.17 8.02
C ALA A 63 5.86 6.59 6.65
N ALA A 64 5.19 5.51 6.23
CA ALA A 64 5.42 4.89 4.94
C ALA A 64 5.14 5.83 3.75
N ILE A 65 4.04 6.59 3.80
CA ILE A 65 3.70 7.56 2.76
C ILE A 65 4.73 8.70 2.70
N ARG A 66 5.14 9.22 3.86
CA ARG A 66 6.11 10.32 3.94
C ARG A 66 7.51 9.90 3.50
N CYS A 67 7.95 8.71 3.89
CA CYS A 67 9.22 8.16 3.39
C CYS A 67 9.19 7.97 1.88
N GLU A 68 8.05 7.54 1.31
CA GLU A 68 7.92 7.40 -0.15
C GLU A 68 7.97 8.76 -0.86
N GLU A 69 7.32 9.79 -0.31
CA GLU A 69 7.38 11.16 -0.82
C GLU A 69 8.82 11.70 -0.79
N GLN A 70 9.53 11.52 0.32
CA GLN A 70 10.92 11.93 0.48
C GLN A 70 11.86 11.17 -0.48
N ALA A 71 11.70 9.86 -0.62
CA ALA A 71 12.48 9.04 -1.54
C ALA A 71 12.28 9.48 -3.00
N ARG A 72 11.03 9.81 -3.40
CA ARG A 72 10.74 10.36 -4.73
C ARG A 72 11.37 11.72 -4.95
N ALA A 73 11.27 12.63 -3.98
CA ALA A 73 11.86 13.96 -4.08
C ALA A 73 13.39 13.92 -4.15
N LEU A 74 14.04 12.98 -3.47
CA LEU A 74 15.49 12.76 -3.54
C LEU A 74 15.88 12.18 -4.92
N ALA A 75 15.18 11.16 -5.37
CA ALA A 75 15.45 10.50 -6.64
C ALA A 75 15.27 11.43 -7.85
N GLU A 76 14.29 12.34 -7.79
CA GLU A 76 14.10 13.39 -8.80
C GLU A 76 15.32 14.33 -8.88
N LYS A 77 15.88 14.73 -7.72
CA LYS A 77 17.09 15.58 -7.67
C LYS A 77 18.32 14.86 -8.22
N GLU A 78 18.41 13.55 -8.02
CA GLU A 78 19.56 12.74 -8.43
C GLU A 78 19.39 12.12 -9.83
N GLY A 79 18.23 12.29 -10.47
CA GLY A 79 17.91 11.69 -11.77
C GLY A 79 17.82 10.16 -11.73
N GLN A 80 17.47 9.59 -10.58
CA GLN A 80 17.40 8.14 -10.35
C GLN A 80 15.95 7.68 -10.15
N ALA A 81 15.75 6.36 -10.17
CA ALA A 81 14.47 5.78 -9.76
C ALA A 81 14.35 5.82 -8.24
N ALA A 82 13.21 6.26 -7.73
CA ALA A 82 12.95 6.30 -6.29
C ALA A 82 12.99 4.90 -5.67
N GLU A 83 13.64 4.78 -4.53
CA GLU A 83 13.57 3.55 -3.75
C GLU A 83 12.13 3.33 -3.25
N LYS A 84 11.72 2.07 -3.31
CA LYS A 84 10.37 1.68 -2.93
C LYS A 84 10.30 1.41 -1.43
N VAL A 85 9.34 2.04 -0.76
CA VAL A 85 9.08 1.81 0.65
C VAL A 85 8.22 0.56 0.83
N PHE A 86 8.54 -0.26 1.83
CA PHE A 86 7.76 -1.43 2.21
C PHE A 86 7.29 -1.33 3.67
N VAL A 87 6.09 -1.83 3.93
CA VAL A 87 5.53 -1.98 5.27
C VAL A 87 5.45 -3.46 5.59
N ILE A 88 6.14 -3.90 6.64
CA ILE A 88 6.09 -5.29 7.07
C ILE A 88 4.92 -5.44 8.04
N SER A 89 3.82 -6.06 7.61
CA SER A 89 2.65 -6.33 8.46
C SER A 89 1.81 -7.48 7.91
N ASN A 90 1.25 -8.28 8.82
CA ASN A 90 0.25 -9.30 8.50
C ASN A 90 -1.18 -8.79 8.75
N ASP A 91 -1.34 -7.54 9.17
CA ASP A 91 -2.66 -6.96 9.36
C ASP A 91 -3.35 -6.77 7.99
N LEU A 92 -4.62 -7.17 7.93
CA LEU A 92 -5.47 -6.99 6.76
C LEU A 92 -6.07 -5.59 6.68
N MET A 93 -5.94 -4.78 7.74
CA MET A 93 -6.42 -3.40 7.85
C MET A 93 -7.92 -3.26 7.54
N ARG A 94 -8.71 -4.26 7.97
CA ARG A 94 -10.14 -4.38 7.60
C ARG A 94 -11.00 -3.30 8.22
N ASP A 95 -10.64 -2.80 9.39
CA ASP A 95 -11.36 -1.77 10.14
C ASP A 95 -10.98 -0.34 9.71
N HIS A 96 -9.79 -0.14 9.13
CA HIS A 96 -9.39 1.15 8.54
C HIS A 96 -10.02 1.38 7.18
N PHE A 97 -10.22 0.32 6.40
CA PHE A 97 -10.83 0.38 5.07
C PHE A 97 -12.16 1.16 5.09
N TRP A 98 -13.01 0.90 6.08
CA TRP A 98 -14.31 1.58 6.23
C TRP A 98 -14.21 3.03 6.75
N ARG A 99 -13.08 3.39 7.34
CA ARG A 99 -12.84 4.74 7.89
C ARG A 99 -12.11 5.66 6.91
N MET A 100 -11.58 5.11 5.82
CA MET A 100 -10.88 5.89 4.80
C MET A 100 -11.83 6.35 3.70
N MET A 101 -11.80 7.65 3.42
CA MET A 101 -12.67 8.30 2.42
C MET A 101 -12.37 7.87 0.97
N VAL A 102 -11.25 7.17 0.71
CA VAL A 102 -10.88 6.69 -0.64
C VAL A 102 -10.42 5.22 -0.59
N PRO A 103 -11.35 4.27 -0.45
CA PRO A 103 -11.04 2.86 -0.23
C PRO A 103 -10.18 2.25 -1.36
N GLN A 104 -10.39 2.67 -2.61
CA GLN A 104 -9.66 2.11 -3.76
C GLN A 104 -8.18 2.51 -3.80
N SER A 105 -7.87 3.78 -3.52
CA SER A 105 -6.47 4.26 -3.47
C SER A 105 -5.70 3.58 -2.37
N PHE A 106 -6.33 3.41 -1.21
CA PHE A 106 -5.74 2.68 -0.10
C PHE A 106 -5.49 1.21 -0.44
N LEU A 107 -6.45 0.49 -1.04
CA LEU A 107 -6.24 -0.90 -1.45
C LEU A 107 -5.10 -1.05 -2.46
N ARG A 108 -4.98 -0.11 -3.42
CA ARG A 108 -3.88 -0.09 -4.39
C ARG A 108 -2.53 0.18 -3.71
N TRP A 109 -2.51 1.12 -2.76
CA TRP A 109 -1.31 1.40 -1.98
C TRP A 109 -0.90 0.17 -1.17
N ARG A 110 -1.84 -0.44 -0.43
CA ARG A 110 -1.61 -1.66 0.37
C ARG A 110 -1.06 -2.80 -0.47
N GLU A 111 -1.66 -3.08 -1.63
CA GLU A 111 -1.20 -4.11 -2.59
C GLU A 111 0.26 -3.90 -3.03
N ARG A 112 0.75 -2.66 -3.07
CA ARG A 112 2.10 -2.35 -3.54
C ARG A 112 3.13 -2.23 -2.42
N HIS A 113 2.72 -1.93 -1.19
CA HIS A 113 3.65 -1.58 -0.11
C HIS A 113 3.71 -2.62 1.02
N VAL A 114 2.64 -3.38 1.27
CA VAL A 114 2.60 -4.30 2.41
C VAL A 114 3.27 -5.63 2.08
N CYS A 115 4.36 -5.96 2.79
CA CYS A 115 5.01 -7.26 2.82
C CYS A 115 4.48 -8.08 3.98
N ARG A 116 4.01 -9.30 3.72
CA ARG A 116 3.59 -10.23 4.78
C ARG A 116 4.76 -11.07 5.26
N VAL A 117 4.74 -11.43 6.54
CA VAL A 117 5.70 -12.33 7.16
C VAL A 117 5.07 -13.71 7.29
N ARG A 118 5.72 -14.71 6.70
CA ARG A 118 5.36 -16.11 6.88
C ARG A 118 6.38 -16.77 7.80
N ILE A 119 5.87 -17.50 8.79
CA ILE A 119 6.69 -18.29 9.69
C ILE A 119 6.42 -19.76 9.37
N THR A 120 7.47 -20.48 9.00
CA THR A 120 7.40 -21.92 8.72
C THR A 120 8.23 -22.72 9.71
N PHE A 121 7.75 -23.92 9.99
CA PHE A 121 8.41 -24.90 10.85
C PHE A 121 8.75 -26.10 9.97
N PRO A 122 10.02 -26.29 9.59
CA PRO A 122 10.44 -27.42 8.77
C PRO A 122 10.11 -28.75 9.46
N GLU A 123 9.64 -29.72 8.68
CA GLU A 123 9.26 -31.03 9.21
C GLU A 123 10.48 -31.81 9.75
N GLU A 124 11.67 -31.53 9.21
CA GLU A 124 12.95 -32.12 9.61
C GLU A 124 13.48 -31.57 10.95
N ASP A 125 13.06 -30.38 11.36
CA ASP A 125 13.49 -29.72 12.59
C ASP A 125 12.41 -28.77 13.11
N VAL A 126 11.54 -29.30 13.98
CA VAL A 126 10.37 -28.60 14.53
C VAL A 126 10.78 -27.42 15.43
N ASP A 127 12.00 -27.41 15.96
CA ASP A 127 12.53 -26.32 16.79
C ASP A 127 13.10 -25.17 15.95
N LYS A 128 13.36 -25.42 14.66
CA LYS A 128 13.84 -24.40 13.73
C LYS A 128 12.67 -23.57 13.19
N LYS A 129 12.75 -22.24 13.41
CA LYS A 129 11.82 -21.26 12.82
C LYS A 129 12.45 -20.65 11.59
N GLU A 130 11.73 -20.70 10.47
CA GLU A 130 12.12 -20.02 9.24
C GLU A 130 11.16 -18.86 8.98
N TYR A 131 11.73 -17.71 8.65
CA TYR A 131 11.00 -16.48 8.34
C TYR A 131 11.16 -16.20 6.85
N SER A 132 10.05 -15.98 6.16
CA SER A 132 10.05 -15.50 4.79
C SER A 132 9.13 -14.30 4.62
N PHE A 133 9.50 -13.43 3.70
CA PHE A 133 8.71 -12.27 3.32
C PHE A 133 7.96 -12.56 2.03
N GLU A 134 6.64 -12.42 2.07
CA GLU A 134 5.80 -12.39 0.87
C GLU A 134 5.81 -10.94 0.36
N MET A 135 6.66 -10.71 -0.65
CA MET A 135 6.81 -9.39 -1.26
C MET A 135 5.58 -9.01 -2.11
N PRO A 136 5.18 -7.73 -2.14
CA PRO A 136 4.19 -7.23 -3.08
C PRO A 136 4.47 -7.64 -4.52
N SER A 137 3.41 -7.97 -5.25
CA SER A 137 3.52 -8.31 -6.67
C SER A 137 4.15 -7.17 -7.48
N VAL A 138 5.01 -7.54 -8.43
CA VAL A 138 5.61 -6.60 -9.39
C VAL A 138 4.58 -6.03 -10.36
N TYR A 139 3.45 -6.71 -10.55
CA TYR A 139 2.33 -6.30 -11.39
C TYR A 139 1.06 -6.09 -10.56
N SER A 140 0.17 -5.21 -11.05
CA SER A 140 -1.15 -5.04 -10.45
C SER A 140 -2.14 -6.00 -11.09
N ALA A 141 -2.85 -6.77 -10.26
CA ALA A 141 -3.90 -7.69 -10.72
C ALA A 141 -5.18 -6.90 -11.04
N ARG A 142 -5.17 -6.14 -12.14
CA ARG A 142 -6.27 -5.28 -12.60
C ARG A 142 -6.46 -5.41 -14.11
N ILE A 143 -7.61 -4.96 -14.61
CA ILE A 143 -7.85 -4.90 -16.06
C ILE A 143 -6.81 -3.97 -16.68
N GLN A 144 -6.06 -4.48 -17.65
CA GLN A 144 -4.97 -3.76 -18.33
C GLN A 144 -5.14 -3.85 -19.84
N ARG A 145 -5.03 -2.72 -20.53
CA ARG A 145 -5.08 -2.64 -21.99
C ARG A 145 -3.74 -2.17 -22.53
N GLN A 146 -3.19 -2.94 -23.47
CA GLN A 146 -1.95 -2.62 -24.16
C GLN A 146 -2.17 -2.84 -25.66
N GLY A 147 -2.38 -1.75 -26.41
CA GLY A 147 -2.71 -1.81 -27.83
C GLY A 147 -3.93 -2.72 -28.12
N ARG A 148 -3.67 -3.82 -28.84
CA ARG A 148 -4.67 -4.84 -29.21
C ARG A 148 -4.92 -5.90 -28.13
N TYR A 149 -4.14 -5.90 -27.06
CA TYR A 149 -4.23 -6.87 -25.97
C TYR A 149 -5.00 -6.27 -24.79
N CYS A 150 -5.90 -7.06 -24.22
CA CYS A 150 -6.59 -6.75 -22.97
C CYS A 150 -6.43 -7.93 -22.03
N HIS A 151 -5.94 -7.68 -20.82
CA HIS A 151 -5.75 -8.67 -19.77
C HIS A 151 -6.76 -8.38 -18.67
N VAL A 152 -7.61 -9.35 -18.37
CA VAL A 152 -8.64 -9.26 -17.34
C VAL A 152 -8.34 -10.30 -16.25
N PRO A 153 -8.05 -9.89 -15.00
CA PRO A 153 -7.83 -10.85 -13.92
C PRO A 153 -9.15 -11.50 -13.53
N ILE A 154 -9.14 -12.81 -13.33
CA ILE A 154 -10.29 -13.58 -12.86
C ILE A 154 -10.24 -13.57 -11.34
N THR A 155 -11.02 -12.69 -10.72
CA THR A 155 -11.18 -12.65 -9.26
C THR A 155 -11.87 -13.92 -8.78
N ARG A 156 -11.17 -14.73 -7.98
CA ARG A 156 -11.84 -15.72 -7.13
C ARG A 156 -12.26 -15.04 -5.83
N PRO A 157 -13.35 -15.47 -5.18
CA PRO A 157 -13.59 -15.11 -3.80
C PRO A 157 -12.33 -15.48 -3.00
N VAL A 158 -11.76 -14.50 -2.31
CA VAL A 158 -10.59 -14.67 -1.46
C VAL A 158 -11.02 -15.53 -0.29
N ASP A 159 -10.48 -16.74 -0.20
CA ASP A 159 -10.56 -17.53 1.02
C ASP A 159 -9.39 -17.09 1.90
N ASP A 160 -9.70 -16.50 3.07
CA ASP A 160 -8.73 -15.99 4.05
C ASP A 160 -7.72 -17.07 4.51
N GLN A 161 -7.98 -18.36 4.25
CA GLN A 161 -7.12 -19.48 4.62
C GLN A 161 -6.20 -19.99 3.52
N GLN A 162 -6.27 -19.47 2.29
CA GLN A 162 -5.36 -19.89 1.22
C GLN A 162 -4.26 -18.84 0.97
N PRO A 163 -3.00 -19.26 0.78
CA PRO A 163 -1.97 -18.35 0.26
C PRO A 163 -2.49 -17.75 -1.04
N GLU A 164 -2.21 -16.47 -1.30
CA GLU A 164 -2.71 -15.76 -2.48
C GLU A 164 -2.35 -16.55 -3.74
N THR A 165 -3.28 -17.38 -4.22
CA THR A 165 -3.00 -18.31 -5.30
C THR A 165 -2.73 -17.54 -6.58
N GLU A 166 -1.97 -18.15 -7.48
CA GLU A 166 -1.69 -17.63 -8.82
C GLU A 166 -2.97 -17.06 -9.47
N THR A 167 -2.96 -15.74 -9.71
CA THR A 167 -4.09 -15.05 -10.33
C THR A 167 -4.28 -15.60 -11.74
N LYS A 168 -5.47 -16.14 -12.03
CA LYS A 168 -5.81 -16.54 -13.39
C LYS A 168 -6.18 -15.31 -14.22
N TRP A 169 -5.77 -15.28 -15.48
CA TRP A 169 -6.00 -14.16 -16.38
C TRP A 169 -6.75 -14.60 -17.64
N LEU A 170 -7.69 -13.77 -18.07
CA LEU A 170 -8.28 -13.84 -19.40
C LEU A 170 -7.53 -12.87 -20.32
N ALA A 171 -6.88 -13.40 -21.35
CA ALA A 171 -6.23 -12.61 -22.38
C ALA A 171 -7.15 -12.48 -23.60
N VAL A 172 -7.53 -11.25 -23.94
CA VAL A 172 -8.37 -10.92 -25.09
C VAL A 172 -7.51 -10.18 -26.12
N VAL A 173 -7.55 -10.66 -27.37
CA VAL A 173 -6.79 -10.07 -28.48
C VAL A 173 -7.75 -9.60 -29.55
N ASN A 174 -7.76 -8.29 -29.83
CA ASN A 174 -8.47 -7.76 -30.99
C ASN A 174 -7.64 -8.05 -32.25
N LYS A 175 -8.17 -8.88 -33.16
CA LYS A 175 -7.49 -9.20 -34.43
C LYS A 175 -7.63 -8.13 -35.51
N ALA A 176 -8.59 -7.22 -35.37
CA ALA A 176 -8.89 -6.18 -36.35
C ALA A 176 -8.18 -4.85 -36.06
N ALA A 177 -7.62 -4.65 -34.86
CA ALA A 177 -6.73 -3.54 -34.58
C ALA A 177 -5.37 -3.84 -35.26
N GLY A 178 -5.03 -3.07 -36.29
CA GLY A 178 -3.79 -3.23 -37.07
C GLY A 178 -2.53 -3.20 -36.19
N SER A 179 -1.45 -3.78 -36.70
CA SER A 179 -0.13 -3.71 -36.07
C SER A 179 0.40 -2.28 -36.15
N GLU A 180 0.45 -1.59 -35.01
CA GLU A 180 1.37 -0.46 -34.81
C GLU A 180 2.74 -0.97 -34.39
#